data_AF-A0A839VRP1-F1
#
_entry.id   AF-A0A839VRP1-F1
#
_cell.length_a   1.000
_cell.length_b   1.000
_cell.length_c   1.000
_cell.angle_alpha   90.00
_cell.angle_beta   90.00
_cell.angle_gamma   90.00
#
_symmetry.space_group_name_H-M   'P 1'
#
loop_
_entity.id
_entity.type
_entity.pdbx_description
1 polymer ?
#
loop_
_entity_poly.entity_id
_entity_poly.type
_entity_poly.pdbx_seq_one_letter_code
_entity_poly.pdbx_strand_id
1 'polypeptide(L)'
;MYKEATDRHNSLIKAHPAVKSSPSGWYELLRFGRNIGRSETDKDPLPDNAAHWRKIRTLEDKSVWADLNAPGTYKFSDADFLPQFGWNCYDDDTSPNDLRCDSERLKALIRAEGDQPNPDRNKDDVELSRRLPEKDVRKALRRTICQFPTEWDRGTIIARYGCLNEMEFGAKNRADRWARFENHARAVSFDGLPQEYKDAQWHFHPTEFIKHFRKCGWLGEGDLNAILNGAPAVGRARAVTLRIPMNQMLRKYLICSRQRQAHFLAQVGHETGWWQFKEEIGKERYFRTMYEVITWEEALEDYHSDFAQKLSLVKNQETAEQYAARRPGVVANKAAGMDNGIANASNGGQIGDGVRFKGRGFLQITGRRNYSSYGKYRGANFISPPYPNLLANDLFNAFDASGFFWSRECVNKKADSGSDAIYVTQVGGVINRGSANKVPHHNRERQAIFTQLWNMLNEEI
;
A
#
# COMPACT_ATOMS: atom_id res chain seq x y z
N MET A 1 -9.45 -11.11 -6.53
CA MET A 1 -9.89 -10.74 -5.17
C MET A 1 -11.21 -9.99 -5.21
N TYR A 2 -11.32 -8.86 -5.92
CA TYR A 2 -12.59 -8.12 -6.07
C TYR A 2 -13.77 -9.00 -6.50
N LYS A 3 -13.61 -9.77 -7.59
CA LYS A 3 -14.64 -10.69 -8.08
C LYS A 3 -15.07 -11.69 -7.01
N GLU A 4 -14.12 -12.42 -6.44
CA GLU A 4 -14.34 -13.39 -5.34
C GLU A 4 -15.10 -12.77 -4.15
N ALA A 5 -14.71 -11.56 -3.72
CA ALA A 5 -15.36 -10.88 -2.61
C ALA A 5 -16.83 -10.53 -2.92
N THR A 6 -17.08 -10.12 -4.16
CA THR A 6 -18.43 -9.84 -4.67
C THR A 6 -19.27 -11.11 -4.78
N ASP A 7 -18.68 -12.19 -5.29
CA ASP A 7 -19.35 -13.49 -5.44
C ASP A 7 -19.75 -14.07 -4.08
N ARG A 8 -18.88 -13.98 -3.06
CA ARG A 8 -19.18 -14.38 -1.68
C ARG A 8 -20.30 -13.55 -1.06
N HIS A 9 -20.24 -12.23 -1.21
CA HIS A 9 -21.30 -11.33 -0.74
C HIS A 9 -22.65 -11.67 -1.39
N ASN A 10 -22.70 -11.76 -2.72
CA ASN A 10 -23.93 -12.02 -3.46
C ASN A 10 -24.53 -13.38 -3.11
N SER A 11 -23.69 -14.41 -2.99
CA SER A 11 -24.14 -15.76 -2.60
C SER A 11 -24.73 -15.77 -1.20
N LEU A 12 -24.09 -15.07 -0.26
CA LEU A 12 -24.59 -14.96 1.11
C LEU A 12 -25.92 -14.20 1.18
N ILE A 13 -26.01 -13.02 0.57
CA ILE A 13 -27.25 -12.20 0.63
C ILE A 13 -28.40 -12.92 -0.08
N LYS A 14 -28.13 -13.68 -1.15
CA LYS A 14 -29.15 -14.49 -1.82
C LYS A 14 -29.71 -15.57 -0.88
N ALA A 15 -28.88 -16.21 -0.07
CA ALA A 15 -29.30 -17.24 0.87
C ALA A 15 -29.89 -16.65 2.17
N HIS A 16 -29.36 -15.52 2.63
CA HIS A 16 -29.67 -14.89 3.92
C HIS A 16 -29.78 -13.36 3.78
N PRO A 17 -30.91 -12.83 3.26
CA PRO A 17 -31.04 -11.41 2.93
C PRO A 17 -30.89 -10.44 4.11
N ALA A 18 -31.13 -10.90 5.34
CA ALA A 18 -31.03 -10.08 6.55
C ALA A 18 -29.60 -9.94 7.09
N VAL A 19 -28.63 -10.71 6.57
CA VAL A 19 -27.26 -10.69 7.10
C VAL A 19 -26.52 -9.43 6.63
N LYS A 20 -25.90 -8.72 7.57
CA LYS A 20 -25.04 -7.57 7.28
C LYS A 20 -23.76 -8.03 6.58
N SER A 21 -23.58 -7.63 5.33
CA SER A 21 -22.48 -8.06 4.47
C SER A 21 -22.20 -7.03 3.39
N SER A 22 -20.96 -6.94 2.92
CA SER A 22 -20.53 -6.08 1.81
C SER A 22 -19.36 -6.72 1.07
N PRO A 23 -19.23 -6.52 -0.26
CA PRO A 23 -18.05 -6.95 -0.99
C PRO A 23 -16.74 -6.38 -0.43
N SER A 24 -16.73 -5.17 0.14
CA SER A 24 -15.54 -4.56 0.75
C SER A 24 -15.09 -5.29 2.01
N GLY A 25 -16.01 -5.64 2.91
CA GLY A 25 -15.70 -6.44 4.10
C GLY A 25 -15.11 -7.81 3.73
N TRP A 26 -15.69 -8.48 2.72
CA TRP A 26 -15.12 -9.72 2.18
C TRP A 26 -13.75 -9.52 1.53
N TYR A 27 -13.55 -8.39 0.85
CA TYR A 27 -12.26 -8.05 0.25
C TYR A 27 -11.17 -7.93 1.32
N GLU A 28 -11.45 -7.22 2.41
CA GLU A 28 -10.52 -7.08 3.54
C GLU A 28 -10.24 -8.41 4.23
N LEU A 29 -11.27 -9.22 4.49
CA LEU A 29 -11.07 -10.59 5.01
C LEU A 29 -10.14 -11.38 4.09
N LEU A 30 -10.41 -11.38 2.79
CA LEU A 30 -9.60 -12.11 1.82
C LEU A 30 -8.16 -11.60 1.73
N ARG A 31 -7.95 -10.30 1.99
CA ARG A 31 -6.67 -9.60 1.87
C ARG A 31 -5.81 -9.68 3.13
N PHE A 32 -6.42 -9.50 4.29
CA PHE A 32 -5.75 -9.30 5.57
C PHE A 32 -6.04 -10.42 6.58
N GLY A 33 -6.96 -11.34 6.25
CA GLY A 33 -7.49 -12.30 7.21
C GLY A 33 -8.40 -11.67 8.27
N ARG A 34 -8.67 -10.36 8.19
CA ARG A 34 -9.52 -9.63 9.14
C ARG A 34 -10.18 -8.43 8.47
N ASN A 35 -11.32 -8.04 9.01
CA ASN A 35 -12.01 -6.82 8.66
C ASN A 35 -11.39 -5.66 9.45
N ILE A 36 -10.64 -4.79 8.78
CA ILE A 36 -9.86 -3.72 9.41
C ILE A 36 -10.73 -2.47 9.54
N GLY A 37 -11.46 -2.13 8.48
CA GLY A 37 -12.22 -0.89 8.41
C GLY A 37 -11.34 0.37 8.41
N ARG A 38 -11.98 1.51 8.67
CA ARG A 38 -11.30 2.79 8.94
C ARG A 38 -10.83 2.90 10.39
N SER A 39 -11.59 2.29 11.29
CA SER A 39 -11.33 2.25 12.73
C SER A 39 -12.01 1.02 13.33
N GLU A 40 -11.82 0.78 14.63
CA GLU A 40 -12.47 -0.34 15.32
C GLU A 40 -14.00 -0.31 15.21
N THR A 41 -14.59 0.90 15.18
CA THR A 41 -16.05 1.12 15.13
C THR A 41 -16.59 1.37 13.73
N ASP A 42 -15.72 1.60 12.73
CA ASP A 42 -16.09 1.89 11.35
C ASP A 42 -15.53 0.82 10.42
N LYS A 43 -16.12 -0.37 10.50
CA LYS A 43 -15.79 -1.54 9.69
C LYS A 43 -16.83 -1.77 8.62
N ASP A 44 -16.37 -2.17 7.44
CA ASP A 44 -17.27 -2.53 6.36
C ASP A 44 -18.13 -3.75 6.77
N PRO A 45 -19.41 -3.81 6.39
CA PRO A 45 -20.29 -4.93 6.69
C PRO A 45 -19.64 -6.29 6.36
N LEU A 46 -19.51 -7.16 7.35
CA LEU A 46 -19.05 -8.55 7.21
C LEU A 46 -19.72 -9.40 8.31
N PRO A 47 -20.13 -10.64 8.03
CA PRO A 47 -20.67 -11.53 9.06
C PRO A 47 -19.61 -11.87 10.13
N ASP A 48 -20.02 -11.95 11.40
CA ASP A 48 -19.11 -12.25 12.52
C ASP A 48 -18.42 -13.62 12.39
N ASN A 49 -19.10 -14.58 11.76
CA ASN A 49 -18.61 -15.93 11.49
C ASN A 49 -18.17 -16.13 10.03
N ALA A 50 -17.74 -15.07 9.34
CA ALA A 50 -17.32 -15.16 7.95
C ALA A 50 -16.12 -16.10 7.79
N ALA A 51 -16.37 -17.28 7.20
CA ALA A 51 -15.33 -18.26 6.92
C ALA A 51 -14.37 -17.77 5.82
N HIS A 52 -13.07 -17.97 6.04
CA HIS A 52 -12.00 -17.60 5.12
C HIS A 52 -11.38 -18.84 4.47
N TRP A 53 -12.22 -19.64 3.81
CA TRP A 53 -11.75 -20.81 3.08
C TRP A 53 -10.74 -20.46 1.99
N ARG A 54 -9.56 -21.09 2.07
CA ARG A 54 -8.47 -21.05 1.08
C ARG A 54 -7.95 -22.45 0.82
N LYS A 55 -7.59 -22.70 -0.45
CA LYS A 55 -6.81 -23.87 -0.81
C LYS A 55 -5.34 -23.58 -0.48
N ILE A 56 -4.76 -24.39 0.39
CA ILE A 56 -3.35 -24.29 0.83
C ILE A 56 -2.61 -25.60 0.52
N ARG A 57 -1.28 -25.53 0.49
CA ARG A 57 -0.41 -26.72 0.40
C ARG A 57 0.10 -27.08 1.79
N THR A 58 0.08 -28.36 2.13
CA THR A 58 0.68 -28.87 3.36
C THR A 58 2.17 -29.11 3.18
N LEU A 59 2.88 -29.45 4.27
CA LEU A 59 4.29 -29.85 4.23
C LEU A 59 4.54 -31.12 3.38
N GLU A 60 3.51 -31.94 3.18
CA GLU A 60 3.53 -33.12 2.32
C GLU A 60 3.18 -32.81 0.86
N ASP A 61 3.18 -31.53 0.46
CA ASP A 61 2.75 -31.01 -0.84
C ASP A 61 1.31 -31.38 -1.25
N LYS A 62 0.47 -31.79 -0.29
CA LYS A 62 -0.95 -32.08 -0.52
C LYS A 62 -1.75 -30.79 -0.54
N SER A 63 -2.69 -30.71 -1.47
CA SER A 63 -3.65 -29.60 -1.53
C SER A 63 -4.83 -29.85 -0.61
N VAL A 64 -5.05 -28.97 0.37
CA VAL A 64 -6.18 -29.03 1.30
C VAL A 64 -6.95 -27.69 1.33
N TRP A 65 -8.22 -27.74 1.70
CA TRP A 65 -9.00 -26.53 2.02
C TRP A 65 -8.95 -26.29 3.51
N ALA A 66 -8.60 -25.07 3.91
CA ALA A 66 -8.55 -24.63 5.30
C ALA A 66 -9.31 -23.31 5.45
N ASP A 67 -10.05 -23.18 6.55
CA ASP A 67 -10.62 -21.91 6.96
C ASP A 67 -9.58 -21.11 7.74
N LEU A 68 -9.04 -20.06 7.12
CA LEU A 68 -8.02 -19.22 7.73
C LEU A 68 -8.59 -18.21 8.74
N ASN A 69 -9.87 -18.31 9.08
CA ASN A 69 -10.53 -17.54 10.13
C ASN A 69 -11.15 -18.44 11.21
N ALA A 70 -10.86 -19.76 11.18
CA ALA A 70 -11.32 -20.69 12.21
C ALA A 70 -10.68 -20.39 13.59
N PRO A 71 -11.36 -20.73 14.70
CA PRO A 71 -10.79 -20.66 16.05
C PRO A 71 -9.42 -21.36 16.12
N GLY A 72 -8.47 -20.75 16.82
CA GLY A 72 -7.08 -21.23 16.88
C GLY A 72 -6.19 -20.81 15.72
N THR A 73 -6.71 -20.01 14.77
CA THR A 73 -5.87 -19.42 13.70
C THR A 73 -5.18 -18.14 14.19
N TYR A 74 -3.86 -18.07 14.00
CA TYR A 74 -3.06 -16.89 14.29
C TYR A 74 -2.84 -16.06 13.02
N LYS A 75 -2.91 -14.73 13.17
CA LYS A 75 -2.77 -13.78 12.06
C LYS A 75 -1.57 -12.90 12.32
N PHE A 76 -0.66 -12.88 11.37
CA PHE A 76 0.57 -12.12 11.44
C PHE A 76 0.64 -11.12 10.30
N SER A 77 1.43 -10.09 10.50
CA SER A 77 1.72 -8.99 9.60
C SER A 77 3.17 -9.04 9.13
N ASP A 78 3.50 -8.11 8.23
CA ASP A 78 4.86 -7.83 7.82
C ASP A 78 5.71 -7.14 8.89
N ALA A 79 5.16 -6.89 10.09
CA ALA A 79 5.90 -6.43 11.26
C ALA A 79 6.27 -7.59 12.23
N ASP A 80 5.82 -8.81 11.95
CA ASP A 80 6.06 -9.97 12.82
C ASP A 80 7.30 -10.76 12.37
N PHE A 81 8.19 -11.04 13.33
CA PHE A 81 9.44 -11.77 13.14
C PHE A 81 9.25 -13.27 13.38
N LEU A 82 8.58 -13.96 12.46
CA LEU A 82 8.21 -15.36 12.67
C LEU A 82 9.36 -16.37 12.40
N PRO A 83 9.47 -17.45 13.20
CA PRO A 83 10.41 -18.56 12.96
C PRO A 83 10.24 -19.24 11.61
N GLN A 84 9.03 -19.31 11.07
CA GLN A 84 8.75 -19.86 9.74
C GLN A 84 9.40 -19.04 8.62
N PHE A 85 9.74 -17.77 8.90
CA PHE A 85 10.52 -16.90 8.02
C PHE A 85 12.00 -16.80 8.45
N GLY A 86 12.45 -17.68 9.35
CA GLY A 86 13.83 -17.78 9.82
C GLY A 86 14.19 -16.86 10.98
N TRP A 87 13.26 -16.09 11.53
CA TRP A 87 13.53 -15.23 12.68
C TRP A 87 13.49 -16.00 13.99
N ASN A 88 14.55 -15.91 14.79
CA ASN A 88 14.64 -16.64 16.05
C ASN A 88 15.19 -15.75 17.16
N CYS A 89 14.57 -15.82 18.34
CA CYS A 89 15.05 -15.18 19.55
C CYS A 89 15.98 -16.12 20.32
N TYR A 90 17.08 -15.56 20.84
CA TYR A 90 18.08 -16.25 21.65
C TYR A 90 18.27 -15.50 22.96
N ASP A 91 17.83 -16.13 24.05
CA ASP A 91 17.82 -15.64 25.44
C ASP A 91 18.34 -16.69 26.44
N ASP A 92 18.93 -17.78 25.94
CA ASP A 92 19.45 -18.90 26.74
C ASP A 92 20.90 -18.69 27.23
N ASP A 93 21.41 -17.46 27.12
CA ASP A 93 22.72 -17.11 27.71
C ASP A 93 22.61 -17.04 29.24
N THR A 94 23.46 -17.81 29.92
CA THR A 94 23.52 -17.88 31.38
C THR A 94 24.40 -16.79 32.00
N SER A 95 25.10 -16.00 31.18
CA SER A 95 25.99 -14.90 31.58
C SER A 95 25.43 -13.53 31.14
N PRO A 96 24.24 -13.11 31.61
CA PRO A 96 23.50 -11.97 31.06
C PRO A 96 24.15 -10.59 31.29
N ASN A 97 25.26 -10.56 32.04
CA ASN A 97 25.95 -9.34 32.42
C ASN A 97 27.16 -9.02 31.54
N ASP A 98 27.47 -9.85 30.54
CA ASP A 98 28.52 -9.57 29.56
C ASP A 98 27.93 -9.19 28.19
N LEU A 99 28.75 -8.70 27.26
CA LEU A 99 28.30 -8.23 25.94
C LEU A 99 28.19 -9.35 24.88
N ARG A 100 28.10 -10.61 25.30
CA ARG A 100 27.94 -11.75 24.41
C ARG A 100 26.49 -12.23 24.42
N CYS A 101 26.17 -12.96 23.37
CA CYS A 101 25.02 -13.85 23.33
C CYS A 101 25.56 -15.27 23.17
N ASP A 102 26.04 -15.85 24.28
CA ASP A 102 26.64 -17.18 24.39
C ASP A 102 25.58 -18.29 24.41
N SER A 103 24.59 -18.18 23.52
CA SER A 103 23.46 -19.08 23.39
C SER A 103 23.86 -20.41 22.76
N GLU A 104 23.56 -21.53 23.43
CA GLU A 104 23.81 -22.86 22.88
C GLU A 104 22.92 -23.13 21.66
N ARG A 105 21.70 -22.60 21.66
CA ARG A 105 20.80 -22.66 20.50
C ARG A 105 21.37 -21.89 19.30
N LEU A 106 22.03 -20.76 19.54
CA LEU A 106 22.68 -19.98 18.48
C LEU A 106 23.92 -20.71 17.95
N LYS A 107 24.73 -21.30 18.83
CA LYS A 107 25.88 -22.13 18.42
C LYS A 107 25.43 -23.35 17.62
N ALA A 108 24.34 -24.01 18.02
CA ALA A 108 23.76 -25.12 17.26
C ALA A 108 23.36 -24.73 15.83
N LEU A 109 22.93 -23.48 15.61
CA LEU A 109 22.65 -22.96 14.26
C LEU A 109 23.92 -22.86 13.40
N ILE A 110 25.08 -22.68 14.02
CA ILE A 110 26.38 -22.54 13.36
C ILE A 110 27.07 -23.89 13.15
N ARG A 111 26.68 -24.97 13.85
CA ARG A 111 27.27 -26.32 13.73
C ARG A 111 26.78 -27.08 12.50
N ALA A 112 27.60 -27.98 11.96
CA ALA A 112 27.16 -28.78 10.83
C ALA A 112 26.13 -29.81 11.29
N GLU A 113 25.33 -30.32 10.36
CA GLU A 113 24.30 -31.29 10.71
C GLU A 113 24.94 -32.56 11.30
N GLY A 114 24.58 -32.88 12.54
CA GLY A 114 25.10 -34.04 13.27
C GLY A 114 26.30 -33.75 14.18
N ASP A 115 26.94 -32.58 14.07
CA ASP A 115 28.06 -32.21 14.93
C ASP A 115 27.60 -31.99 16.38
N GLN A 116 28.45 -32.42 17.33
CA GLN A 116 28.24 -32.21 18.77
C GLN A 116 29.15 -31.08 19.27
N PRO A 117 28.78 -30.35 20.33
CA PRO A 117 29.65 -29.36 20.95
C PRO A 117 30.99 -29.97 21.38
N ASN A 118 32.09 -29.28 21.10
CA ASN A 118 33.39 -29.69 21.62
C ASN A 118 33.43 -29.46 23.14
N PRO A 119 33.82 -30.46 23.97
CA PRO A 119 33.93 -30.27 25.42
C PRO A 119 34.94 -29.18 25.81
N ASP A 120 35.92 -28.91 24.93
CA ASP A 120 36.86 -27.81 25.06
C ASP A 120 36.28 -26.57 24.37
N ARG A 121 35.81 -25.62 25.17
CA ARG A 121 35.18 -24.37 24.70
C ARG A 121 36.03 -23.62 23.68
N ASN A 122 37.34 -23.52 23.88
CA ASN A 122 38.21 -22.79 22.96
C ASN A 122 38.29 -23.48 21.60
N LYS A 123 38.26 -24.83 21.58
CA LYS A 123 38.21 -25.59 20.34
C LYS A 123 36.85 -25.50 19.67
N ASP A 124 35.76 -25.52 20.45
CA ASP A 124 34.40 -25.29 19.95
C ASP A 124 34.30 -23.93 19.26
N ASP A 125 34.75 -22.86 19.93
CA ASP A 125 34.73 -21.50 19.39
C ASP A 125 35.52 -21.37 18.08
N VAL A 126 36.66 -22.07 17.97
CA VAL A 126 37.46 -22.12 16.74
C VAL A 126 36.75 -22.88 15.62
N GLU A 127 36.08 -23.98 15.95
CA GLU A 127 35.29 -24.78 15.00
C GLU A 127 34.09 -23.98 14.46
N LEU A 128 33.31 -23.37 15.35
CA LEU A 128 32.21 -22.47 15.01
C LEU A 128 32.68 -21.29 14.16
N SER A 129 33.81 -20.68 14.51
CA SER A 129 34.39 -19.54 13.79
C SER A 129 34.74 -19.89 12.33
N ARG A 130 35.19 -21.12 12.05
CA ARG A 130 35.48 -21.57 10.67
C ARG A 130 34.25 -21.65 9.79
N ARG A 131 33.06 -21.82 10.39
CA ARG A 131 31.78 -21.92 9.68
C ARG A 131 31.09 -20.57 9.45
N LEU A 132 31.44 -19.53 10.20
CA LEU A 132 30.86 -18.19 10.04
C LEU A 132 30.91 -17.63 8.59
N PRO A 133 31.93 -17.91 7.76
CA PRO A 133 31.95 -17.47 6.37
C PRO A 133 30.95 -18.19 5.45
N GLU A 134 30.45 -19.37 5.85
CA GLU A 134 29.58 -20.21 5.02
C GLU A 134 28.25 -19.51 4.70
N LYS A 135 27.80 -19.65 3.45
CA LYS A 135 26.64 -18.91 2.93
C LYS A 135 25.36 -19.17 3.73
N ASP A 136 25.09 -20.42 4.09
CA ASP A 136 23.85 -20.80 4.78
C ASP A 136 23.88 -20.41 6.26
N VAL A 137 25.04 -20.50 6.92
CA VAL A 137 25.26 -19.99 8.28
C VAL A 137 25.02 -18.47 8.31
N ARG A 138 25.64 -17.71 7.39
CA ARG A 138 25.42 -16.25 7.29
C ARG A 138 23.97 -15.90 7.02
N LYS A 139 23.28 -16.69 6.20
CA LYS A 139 21.86 -16.48 5.89
C LYS A 139 20.99 -16.69 7.13
N ALA A 140 21.30 -17.69 7.95
CA ALA A 140 20.58 -17.96 9.18
C ALA A 140 20.86 -16.90 10.27
N LEU A 141 22.14 -16.56 10.49
CA LEU A 141 22.57 -15.55 11.46
C LEU A 141 21.99 -14.16 11.22
N ARG A 142 21.67 -13.79 9.98
CA ARG A 142 21.03 -12.50 9.66
C ARG A 142 19.64 -12.33 10.27
N ARG A 143 18.99 -13.40 10.69
CA ARG A 143 17.63 -13.37 11.27
C ARG A 143 17.60 -13.79 12.74
N THR A 144 18.74 -13.75 13.41
CA THR A 144 18.80 -13.94 14.86
C THR A 144 18.45 -12.62 15.56
N ILE A 145 17.72 -12.73 16.66
CA ILE A 145 17.41 -11.63 17.57
C ILE A 145 18.04 -12.05 18.90
N CYS A 146 19.16 -11.43 19.24
CA CYS A 146 20.01 -11.88 20.34
C CYS A 146 19.77 -11.00 21.57
N GLN A 147 19.59 -11.62 22.73
CA GLN A 147 19.49 -10.90 23.99
C GLN A 147 20.90 -10.70 24.58
N PHE A 148 21.31 -9.46 24.74
CA PHE A 148 22.49 -9.07 25.50
C PHE A 148 22.39 -7.59 25.93
N PRO A 149 23.05 -7.18 27.02
CA PRO A 149 22.97 -5.80 27.50
C PRO A 149 23.43 -4.77 26.46
N THR A 150 23.03 -3.52 26.63
CA THR A 150 23.44 -2.42 25.74
C THR A 150 24.95 -2.15 25.78
N GLU A 151 25.57 -1.87 24.63
CA GLU A 151 26.99 -1.48 24.54
C GLU A 151 27.24 0.01 24.84
N TRP A 152 26.19 0.75 25.15
CA TRP A 152 26.21 2.22 25.18
C TRP A 152 26.34 2.83 26.58
N ASP A 153 26.20 2.03 27.65
CA ASP A 153 26.23 2.52 29.04
C ASP A 153 27.66 2.55 29.61
N ARG A 154 28.23 3.76 29.73
CA ARG A 154 29.62 3.95 30.20
C ARG A 154 29.88 3.37 31.60
N GLY A 155 28.87 3.38 32.47
CA GLY A 155 28.99 2.91 33.85
C GLY A 155 29.27 1.41 33.95
N THR A 156 28.79 0.63 32.98
CA THR A 156 28.87 -0.84 33.00
C THR A 156 29.75 -1.41 31.89
N ILE A 157 30.14 -0.62 30.89
CA ILE A 157 30.79 -1.09 29.65
C ILE A 157 32.06 -1.93 29.89
N ILE A 158 32.90 -1.57 30.87
CA ILE A 158 34.16 -2.28 31.14
C ILE A 158 33.91 -3.64 31.78
N ALA A 159 32.96 -3.72 32.72
CA ALA A 159 32.56 -4.98 33.31
C ALA A 159 31.98 -5.92 32.25
N ARG A 160 31.16 -5.39 31.33
CA ARG A 160 30.51 -6.19 30.29
C ARG A 160 31.47 -6.75 29.24
N TYR A 161 32.57 -6.06 28.96
CA TYR A 161 33.64 -6.59 28.10
C TYR A 161 34.70 -7.42 28.84
N GLY A 162 34.55 -7.61 30.16
CA GLY A 162 35.55 -8.25 31.00
C GLY A 162 36.03 -9.62 30.49
N CYS A 163 35.12 -10.38 29.88
CA CYS A 163 35.44 -11.68 29.27
C CYS A 163 36.56 -11.61 28.22
N LEU A 164 36.70 -10.49 27.48
CA LEU A 164 37.76 -10.32 26.48
C LEU A 164 39.16 -10.22 27.11
N ASN A 165 39.25 -9.74 28.35
CA ASN A 165 40.50 -9.66 29.09
C ASN A 165 40.99 -11.04 29.57
N GLU A 166 40.05 -11.96 29.74
CA GLU A 166 40.30 -13.34 30.17
C GLU A 166 40.67 -14.25 28.98
N MET A 167 40.14 -13.95 27.79
CA MET A 167 40.45 -14.69 26.56
C MET A 167 41.93 -14.58 26.16
N GLU A 168 42.47 -15.64 25.55
CA GLU A 168 43.86 -15.75 25.07
C GLU A 168 44.16 -14.90 23.80
N PHE A 169 43.55 -13.72 23.63
CA PHE A 169 43.87 -12.80 22.52
C PHE A 169 45.25 -12.12 22.71
N GLY A 170 46.31 -12.93 22.60
CA GLY A 170 47.72 -12.58 22.68
C GLY A 170 48.19 -12.35 24.12
N ALA A 171 49.13 -13.17 24.59
CA ALA A 171 49.71 -13.02 25.93
C ALA A 171 50.67 -11.80 26.06
N LYS A 172 51.14 -11.21 24.95
CA LYS A 172 52.08 -10.06 24.98
C LYS A 172 51.38 -8.74 25.28
N ASN A 173 51.91 -7.95 26.21
CA ASN A 173 51.44 -6.59 26.54
C ASN A 173 49.92 -6.51 26.85
N ARG A 174 49.35 -7.53 27.51
CA ARG A 174 47.91 -7.61 27.80
C ARG A 174 47.41 -6.37 28.54
N ALA A 175 48.13 -5.92 29.58
CA ALA A 175 47.74 -4.77 30.39
C ALA A 175 47.64 -3.46 29.58
N ASP A 176 48.64 -3.16 28.74
CA ASP A 176 48.63 -1.96 27.88
C ASP A 176 47.48 -1.99 26.86
N ARG A 177 47.28 -3.14 26.20
CA ARG A 177 46.20 -3.31 25.22
C ARG A 177 44.82 -3.19 25.86
N TRP A 178 44.65 -3.74 27.06
CA TRP A 178 43.41 -3.60 27.82
C TRP A 178 43.14 -2.15 28.21
N ALA A 179 44.13 -1.42 28.73
CA ALA A 179 43.99 -0.01 29.07
C ALA A 179 43.60 0.85 27.85
N ARG A 180 44.18 0.58 26.68
CA ARG A 180 43.80 1.23 25.41
C ARG A 180 42.36 0.91 25.01
N PHE A 181 41.94 -0.36 25.15
CA PHE A 181 40.57 -0.77 24.88
C PHE A 181 39.58 -0.11 25.84
N GLU A 182 39.87 -0.08 27.14
CA GLU A 182 39.03 0.57 28.15
C GLU A 182 38.83 2.07 27.83
N ASN A 183 39.91 2.78 27.50
CA ASN A 183 39.83 4.18 27.10
C ASN A 183 38.94 4.36 25.86
N HIS A 184 39.06 3.47 24.87
CA HIS A 184 38.22 3.51 23.67
C HIS A 184 36.74 3.23 23.99
N ALA A 185 36.44 2.15 24.71
CA ALA A 185 35.09 1.76 25.10
C ALA A 185 34.38 2.86 25.92
N ARG A 186 35.11 3.52 26.84
CA ARG A 186 34.58 4.67 27.59
C ARG A 186 34.33 5.89 26.70
N ALA A 187 35.19 6.14 25.70
CA ALA A 187 35.04 7.28 24.81
C ALA A 187 33.81 7.15 23.86
N VAL A 188 33.46 5.92 23.45
CA VAL A 188 32.33 5.66 22.54
C VAL A 188 31.01 5.35 23.26
N SER A 189 31.02 5.25 24.60
CA SER A 189 29.84 5.06 25.44
C SER A 189 29.38 6.37 26.09
N PHE A 190 28.14 6.37 26.57
CA PHE A 190 27.45 7.57 27.06
C PHE A 190 27.26 7.53 28.58
N ASP A 191 27.47 8.68 29.21
CA ASP A 191 27.02 8.92 30.59
C ASP A 191 25.52 9.28 30.59
N GLY A 192 24.80 8.85 31.62
CA GLY A 192 23.40 9.21 31.80
C GLY A 192 22.45 8.62 30.74
N LEU A 193 22.81 7.48 30.15
CA LEU A 193 21.96 6.78 29.19
C LEU A 193 20.53 6.59 29.76
N PRO A 194 19.46 6.98 29.05
CA PRO A 194 18.09 6.83 29.56
C PRO A 194 17.76 5.37 29.85
N GLN A 195 16.89 5.13 30.85
CA GLN A 195 16.60 3.78 31.33
C GLN A 195 16.05 2.87 30.22
N GLU A 196 15.23 3.40 29.31
CA GLU A 196 14.69 2.67 28.16
C GLU A 196 15.79 2.04 27.28
N TYR A 197 16.92 2.74 27.09
CA TYR A 197 18.06 2.23 26.33
C TYR A 197 18.91 1.23 27.12
N LYS A 198 18.86 1.28 28.46
CA LYS A 198 19.48 0.27 29.34
C LYS A 198 18.67 -1.03 29.35
N ASP A 199 17.35 -0.91 29.26
CA ASP A 199 16.40 -2.03 29.24
C ASP A 199 16.29 -2.67 27.84
N ALA A 200 16.71 -1.95 26.78
CA ALA A 200 16.77 -2.47 25.41
C ALA A 200 17.88 -3.53 25.27
N GLN A 201 17.51 -4.80 25.51
CA GLN A 201 18.43 -5.94 25.48
C GLN A 201 18.35 -6.79 24.20
N TRP A 202 17.39 -6.53 23.31
CA TRP A 202 17.21 -7.32 22.09
C TRP A 202 17.84 -6.64 20.88
N HIS A 203 18.75 -7.35 20.21
CA HIS A 203 19.53 -6.82 19.10
C HIS A 203 19.28 -7.58 17.80
N PHE A 204 19.16 -6.84 16.71
CA PHE A 204 18.93 -7.37 15.38
C PHE A 204 20.17 -7.20 14.50
N HIS A 205 20.34 -8.06 13.50
CA HIS A 205 21.24 -7.73 12.39
C HIS A 205 20.71 -6.46 11.68
N PRO A 206 21.44 -5.33 11.70
CA PRO A 206 20.90 -4.02 11.33
C PRO A 206 20.43 -3.98 9.87
N THR A 207 21.23 -4.53 8.94
CA THR A 207 20.87 -4.54 7.52
C THR A 207 19.66 -5.43 7.21
N GLU A 208 19.53 -6.61 7.84
CA GLU A 208 18.40 -7.50 7.57
C GLU A 208 17.12 -6.95 8.21
N PHE A 209 17.23 -6.32 9.39
CA PHE A 209 16.14 -5.59 10.02
C PHE A 209 15.60 -4.49 9.09
N ILE A 210 16.48 -3.63 8.57
CA ILE A 210 16.10 -2.57 7.62
C ILE A 210 15.48 -3.18 6.36
N LYS A 211 16.08 -4.24 5.80
CA LYS A 211 15.53 -4.94 4.62
C LYS A 211 14.15 -5.53 4.89
N HIS A 212 13.90 -6.04 6.09
CA HIS A 212 12.59 -6.54 6.50
C HIS A 212 11.57 -5.40 6.54
N PHE A 213 11.87 -4.32 7.25
CA PHE A 213 10.97 -3.16 7.38
C PHE A 213 10.70 -2.44 6.06
N ARG A 214 11.67 -2.39 5.14
CA ARG A 214 11.49 -1.82 3.80
C ARG A 214 10.39 -2.52 2.99
N LYS A 215 9.96 -3.72 3.36
CA LYS A 215 8.81 -4.41 2.74
C LYS A 215 7.46 -3.73 3.00
N CYS A 216 7.36 -2.92 4.06
CA CYS A 216 6.13 -2.21 4.44
C CYS A 216 5.59 -1.33 3.30
N GLY A 217 6.50 -0.73 2.51
CA GLY A 217 6.16 0.09 1.33
C GLY A 217 5.33 1.34 1.65
N TRP A 218 5.25 1.72 2.93
CA TRP A 218 4.53 2.89 3.41
C TRP A 218 5.32 4.14 3.07
N LEU A 219 4.71 5.06 2.33
CA LEU A 219 5.36 6.30 1.91
C LEU A 219 5.25 7.35 3.01
N GLY A 220 6.37 7.64 3.65
CA GLY A 220 6.52 8.72 4.61
C GLY A 220 6.52 10.10 3.94
N GLU A 221 6.62 11.14 4.77
CA GLU A 221 6.70 12.52 4.27
C GLU A 221 7.96 12.77 3.45
N GLY A 222 9.13 12.32 3.93
CA GLY A 222 10.40 12.42 3.20
C GLY A 222 10.34 11.68 1.85
N ASP A 223 9.80 10.46 1.84
CA ASP A 223 9.66 9.66 0.62
C ASP A 223 8.82 10.38 -0.43
N LEU A 224 7.64 10.89 -0.04
CA LEU A 224 6.76 11.59 -0.98
C LEU A 224 7.37 12.89 -1.48
N ASN A 225 8.08 13.64 -0.64
CA ASN A 225 8.77 14.85 -1.07
C ASN A 225 9.85 14.53 -2.12
N ALA A 226 10.60 13.46 -1.94
CA ALA A 226 11.61 13.00 -2.90
C ALA A 226 10.95 12.52 -4.20
N ILE A 227 9.97 11.62 -4.12
CA ILE A 227 9.27 11.04 -5.28
C ILE A 227 8.60 12.14 -6.11
N LEU A 228 7.96 13.12 -5.47
CA LEU A 228 7.18 14.18 -6.12
C LEU A 228 7.99 15.46 -6.36
N ASN A 229 9.33 15.38 -6.44
CA ASN A 229 10.17 16.57 -6.57
C ASN A 229 9.85 17.42 -7.82
N GLY A 230 9.56 16.80 -8.96
CA GLY A 230 9.13 17.51 -10.18
C GLY A 230 7.65 17.91 -10.24
N ALA A 231 6.86 17.62 -9.20
CA ALA A 231 5.48 18.10 -9.10
C ALA A 231 5.44 19.58 -8.65
N PRO A 232 4.40 20.35 -9.00
CA PRO A 232 4.18 21.69 -8.46
C PRO A 232 4.19 21.69 -6.92
N ALA A 233 4.80 22.71 -6.30
CA ALA A 233 5.00 22.77 -4.85
C ALA A 233 3.69 22.63 -4.05
N VAL A 234 2.61 23.29 -4.50
CA VAL A 234 1.28 23.19 -3.89
C VAL A 234 0.75 21.75 -3.94
N GLY A 235 0.93 21.08 -5.07
CA GLY A 235 0.50 19.69 -5.26
C GLY A 235 1.29 18.72 -4.39
N ARG A 236 2.61 18.88 -4.32
CA ARG A 236 3.50 18.09 -3.45
C ARG A 236 3.13 18.26 -1.97
N ALA A 237 2.99 19.50 -1.50
CA ALA A 237 2.59 19.77 -0.12
C ALA A 237 1.25 19.11 0.21
N ARG A 238 0.28 19.18 -0.72
CA ARG A 238 -1.01 18.53 -0.55
C ARG A 238 -0.89 17.01 -0.51
N ALA A 239 -0.11 16.39 -1.40
CA ALA A 239 0.10 14.94 -1.37
C ALA A 239 0.66 14.46 -0.01
N VAL A 240 1.57 15.21 0.61
CA VAL A 240 2.10 14.92 1.96
C VAL A 240 1.00 14.94 3.03
N THR A 241 0.08 15.90 2.99
CA THR A 241 -1.06 15.94 3.92
C THR A 241 -2.04 14.78 3.73
N LEU A 242 -2.06 14.20 2.53
CA LEU A 242 -2.95 13.12 2.13
C LEU A 242 -2.33 11.71 2.28
N ARG A 243 -1.09 11.61 2.76
CA ARG A 243 -0.30 10.37 2.75
C ARG A 243 -0.94 9.21 3.52
N ILE A 244 -1.59 9.48 4.65
CA ILE A 244 -2.16 8.41 5.51
C ILE A 244 -3.30 7.69 4.79
N PRO A 245 -4.39 8.36 4.36
CA PRO A 245 -5.47 7.69 3.65
C PRO A 245 -5.02 7.12 2.29
N MET A 246 -4.04 7.75 1.63
CA MET A 246 -3.43 7.19 0.43
C MET A 246 -2.75 5.85 0.70
N ASN A 247 -1.85 5.77 1.69
CA ASN A 247 -1.15 4.53 2.02
C ASN A 247 -2.12 3.42 2.47
N GLN A 248 -3.16 3.76 3.25
CA GLN A 248 -4.21 2.81 3.62
C GLN A 248 -4.89 2.21 2.37
N MET A 249 -5.27 3.05 1.42
CA MET A 249 -5.85 2.63 0.14
C MET A 249 -4.86 1.78 -0.68
N LEU A 250 -3.61 2.21 -0.84
CA LEU A 250 -2.59 1.47 -1.57
C LEU A 250 -2.43 0.06 -0.98
N ARG A 251 -2.38 -0.07 0.37
CA ARG A 251 -2.29 -1.36 1.05
C ARG A 251 -3.53 -2.22 0.90
N LYS A 252 -4.73 -1.64 1.06
CA LYS A 252 -6.01 -2.32 0.86
C LYS A 252 -6.07 -2.94 -0.54
N TYR A 253 -5.82 -2.15 -1.58
CA TYR A 253 -6.00 -2.56 -2.97
C TYR A 253 -4.75 -3.15 -3.64
N LEU A 254 -3.75 -3.56 -2.85
CA LEU A 254 -2.52 -4.20 -3.33
C LEU A 254 -1.69 -3.34 -4.30
N ILE A 255 -1.74 -2.03 -4.18
CA ILE A 255 -0.96 -1.08 -4.99
C ILE A 255 0.37 -0.78 -4.25
N CYS A 256 1.05 -1.81 -3.74
CA CYS A 256 2.21 -1.67 -2.85
C CYS A 256 3.56 -1.84 -3.56
N SER A 257 3.61 -2.50 -4.72
CA SER A 257 4.87 -2.60 -5.45
C SER A 257 5.23 -1.23 -6.00
N ARG A 258 6.53 -0.90 -6.05
CA ARG A 258 7.05 0.35 -6.61
C ARG A 258 6.42 0.65 -7.98
N GLN A 259 6.29 -0.37 -8.83
CA GLN A 259 5.73 -0.25 -10.18
C GLN A 259 4.25 0.11 -10.17
N ARG A 260 3.44 -0.56 -9.32
CA ARG A 260 2.02 -0.23 -9.14
C ARG A 260 1.85 1.17 -8.56
N GLN A 261 2.69 1.55 -7.59
CA GLN A 261 2.68 2.89 -7.00
C GLN A 261 3.01 3.95 -8.05
N ALA A 262 4.05 3.76 -8.86
CA ALA A 262 4.40 4.68 -9.94
C ALA A 262 3.24 4.86 -10.94
N HIS A 263 2.62 3.75 -11.38
CA HIS A 263 1.45 3.79 -12.26
C HIS A 263 0.28 4.55 -11.63
N PHE A 264 -0.04 4.27 -10.37
CA PHE A 264 -1.13 4.95 -9.67
C PHE A 264 -0.86 6.44 -9.50
N LEU A 265 0.29 6.81 -8.94
CA LEU A 265 0.68 8.19 -8.68
C LEU A 265 0.76 9.01 -9.97
N ALA A 266 1.21 8.41 -11.08
CA ALA A 266 1.27 9.12 -12.36
C ALA A 266 -0.12 9.50 -12.88
N GLN A 267 -1.08 8.57 -12.74
CA GLN A 267 -2.44 8.79 -13.19
C GLN A 267 -3.14 9.80 -12.29
N VAL A 268 -3.00 9.69 -10.96
CA VAL A 268 -3.51 10.71 -10.03
C VAL A 268 -2.89 12.08 -10.30
N GLY A 269 -1.57 12.13 -10.49
CA GLY A 269 -0.83 13.35 -10.82
C GLY A 269 -1.41 14.06 -12.03
N HIS A 270 -1.77 13.32 -13.07
CA HIS A 270 -2.43 13.90 -14.24
C HIS A 270 -3.91 14.25 -13.98
N GLU A 271 -4.73 13.32 -13.48
CA GLU A 271 -6.19 13.49 -13.32
C GLU A 271 -6.58 14.62 -12.35
N THR A 272 -5.72 14.93 -11.38
CA THR A 272 -6.02 15.88 -10.31
C THR A 272 -5.17 17.14 -10.36
N GLY A 273 -4.34 17.31 -11.41
CA GLY A 273 -3.34 18.36 -11.47
C GLY A 273 -2.39 18.31 -10.27
N TRP A 274 -1.83 17.13 -9.98
CA TRP A 274 -0.98 16.84 -8.82
C TRP A 274 -1.66 17.09 -7.48
N TRP A 275 -2.78 16.39 -7.23
CA TRP A 275 -3.59 16.47 -6.00
C TRP A 275 -4.24 17.82 -5.73
N GLN A 276 -4.13 18.80 -6.63
CA GLN A 276 -4.72 20.13 -6.45
C GLN A 276 -6.25 20.11 -6.49
N PHE A 277 -6.85 19.18 -7.26
CA PHE A 277 -8.29 19.06 -7.41
C PHE A 277 -8.80 17.71 -6.87
N LYS A 278 -9.88 17.73 -6.06
CA LYS A 278 -10.54 16.52 -5.51
C LYS A 278 -11.90 16.25 -6.16
N GLU A 279 -12.38 17.22 -6.91
CA GLU A 279 -13.61 17.15 -7.67
C GLU A 279 -13.50 18.03 -8.90
N GLU A 280 -14.32 17.73 -9.90
CA GLU A 280 -14.51 18.60 -11.04
C GLU A 280 -15.17 19.92 -10.60
N ILE A 281 -14.63 21.03 -11.08
CA ILE A 281 -15.10 22.39 -10.78
C ILE A 281 -15.97 22.85 -11.95
N GLY A 282 -17.19 23.28 -11.64
CA GLY A 282 -18.13 23.76 -12.65
C GLY A 282 -19.40 24.28 -11.99
N LYS A 283 -20.17 25.08 -12.76
CA LYS A 283 -21.52 25.48 -12.36
C LYS A 283 -22.52 24.36 -12.67
N GLU A 284 -23.71 24.42 -12.09
CA GLU A 284 -24.77 23.44 -12.33
C GLU A 284 -25.10 23.23 -13.82
N ARG A 285 -25.23 24.32 -14.59
CA ARG A 285 -25.46 24.26 -16.04
C ARG A 285 -24.40 23.41 -16.74
N TYR A 286 -23.12 23.61 -16.40
CA TYR A 286 -22.02 22.86 -17.01
C TYR A 286 -22.18 21.35 -16.80
N PHE A 287 -22.41 20.91 -15.56
CA PHE A 287 -22.52 19.49 -15.29
C PHE A 287 -23.77 18.86 -15.92
N ARG A 288 -24.88 19.60 -15.93
CA ARG A 288 -26.10 19.14 -16.61
C ARG A 288 -25.85 18.97 -18.11
N THR A 289 -25.31 20.00 -18.79
CA THR A 289 -25.12 19.97 -20.25
C THR A 289 -23.98 19.06 -20.71
N MET A 290 -23.08 18.66 -19.81
CA MET A 290 -21.97 17.74 -20.11
C MET A 290 -22.21 16.28 -19.73
N TYR A 291 -23.08 16.01 -18.75
CA TYR A 291 -23.24 14.67 -18.14
C TYR A 291 -24.70 14.20 -18.00
N GLU A 292 -25.68 14.99 -18.44
CA GLU A 292 -27.10 14.68 -18.27
C GLU A 292 -27.95 15.03 -19.50
N VAL A 293 -28.16 16.33 -19.76
CA VAL A 293 -29.03 16.83 -20.84
C VAL A 293 -28.65 18.25 -21.25
N ILE A 294 -28.71 18.51 -22.55
CA ILE A 294 -28.57 19.84 -23.16
C ILE A 294 -29.68 19.98 -24.21
N THR A 295 -30.34 21.14 -24.28
CA THR A 295 -31.32 21.40 -25.33
C THR A 295 -30.65 21.83 -26.64
N TRP A 296 -31.42 21.91 -27.72
CA TRP A 296 -30.92 22.41 -28.99
C TRP A 296 -30.52 23.90 -28.89
N GLU A 297 -31.32 24.71 -28.19
CA GLU A 297 -31.08 26.14 -27.96
C GLU A 297 -29.82 26.36 -27.12
N GLU A 298 -29.62 25.57 -26.07
CA GLU A 298 -28.42 25.61 -25.24
C GLU A 298 -27.17 25.20 -26.01
N ALA A 299 -27.30 24.24 -26.94
CA ALA A 299 -26.20 23.85 -27.81
C ALA A 299 -25.84 24.96 -28.81
N LEU A 300 -26.82 25.70 -29.34
CA LEU A 300 -26.54 26.90 -30.14
C LEU A 300 -25.84 27.98 -29.31
N GLU A 301 -26.33 28.25 -28.09
CA GLU A 301 -25.71 29.21 -27.17
C GLU A 301 -24.23 28.84 -26.89
N ASP A 302 -23.96 27.56 -26.62
CA ASP A 302 -22.60 27.05 -26.41
C ASP A 302 -21.71 27.21 -27.65
N TYR A 303 -22.27 27.09 -28.86
CA TYR A 303 -21.53 27.29 -30.12
C TYR A 303 -21.23 28.77 -30.37
N HIS A 304 -22.22 29.66 -30.20
CA HIS A 304 -22.06 31.09 -30.47
C HIS A 304 -21.21 31.83 -29.43
N SER A 305 -21.10 31.30 -28.22
CA SER A 305 -20.27 31.85 -27.14
C SER A 305 -18.80 31.37 -27.17
N ASP A 306 -18.40 30.64 -28.22
CA ASP A 306 -17.11 29.94 -28.35
C ASP A 306 -16.84 28.87 -27.27
N PHE A 307 -17.83 28.54 -26.44
CA PHE A 307 -17.67 27.58 -25.35
C PHE A 307 -17.42 26.17 -25.89
N ALA A 308 -18.19 25.74 -26.89
CA ALA A 308 -18.06 24.43 -27.51
C ALA A 308 -16.69 24.23 -28.21
N GLN A 309 -16.14 25.29 -28.78
CA GLN A 309 -14.86 25.34 -29.50
C GLN A 309 -13.71 25.23 -28.52
N LYS A 310 -13.74 25.99 -27.42
CA LYS A 310 -12.74 25.93 -26.33
C LYS A 310 -12.64 24.53 -25.73
N LEU A 311 -13.76 23.81 -25.66
CA LEU A 311 -13.80 22.42 -25.19
C LEU A 311 -13.58 21.36 -26.27
N SER A 312 -13.26 21.77 -27.51
CA SER A 312 -13.04 20.88 -28.66
C SER A 312 -14.21 19.92 -28.92
N LEU A 313 -15.45 20.40 -28.75
CA LEU A 313 -16.69 19.62 -28.95
C LEU A 313 -17.24 19.72 -30.37
N VAL A 314 -16.83 20.76 -31.10
CA VAL A 314 -17.20 21.05 -32.49
C VAL A 314 -16.31 20.24 -33.42
N LYS A 315 -16.91 19.59 -34.43
CA LYS A 315 -16.16 18.86 -35.46
C LYS A 315 -15.61 19.83 -36.51
N ASN A 316 -14.60 19.39 -37.26
CA ASN A 316 -14.02 20.21 -38.33
C ASN A 316 -15.11 20.65 -39.32
N GLN A 317 -15.20 21.96 -39.59
CA GLN A 317 -16.17 22.60 -40.50
C GLN A 317 -17.66 22.38 -40.13
N GLU A 318 -17.98 22.02 -38.89
CA GLU A 318 -19.36 21.85 -38.45
C GLU A 318 -20.05 23.19 -38.20
N THR A 319 -21.24 23.40 -38.80
CA THR A 319 -22.04 24.62 -38.58
C THR A 319 -22.72 24.62 -37.20
N ALA A 320 -23.21 25.77 -36.76
CA ALA A 320 -23.94 25.89 -35.50
C ALA A 320 -25.18 24.98 -35.45
N GLU A 321 -25.95 24.92 -36.53
CA GLU A 321 -27.17 24.11 -36.64
C GLU A 321 -26.83 22.61 -36.62
N GLN A 322 -25.76 22.20 -37.30
CA GLN A 322 -25.28 20.82 -37.29
C GLN A 322 -24.81 20.40 -35.89
N TYR A 323 -24.07 21.28 -35.20
CA TYR A 323 -23.66 21.07 -33.82
C TYR A 323 -24.87 20.93 -32.90
N ALA A 324 -25.81 21.87 -32.96
CA ALA A 324 -26.99 21.88 -32.10
C ALA A 324 -27.92 20.69 -32.35
N ALA A 325 -28.03 20.20 -33.59
CA ALA A 325 -28.76 18.97 -33.90
C ALA A 325 -28.08 17.71 -33.35
N ARG A 326 -26.74 17.63 -33.41
CA ARG A 326 -25.98 16.45 -32.97
C ARG A 326 -25.78 16.39 -31.46
N ARG A 327 -25.55 17.53 -30.82
CA ARG A 327 -25.01 17.62 -29.46
C ARG A 327 -25.94 17.01 -28.39
N PRO A 328 -27.26 17.23 -28.39
CA PRO A 328 -28.18 16.59 -27.45
C PRO A 328 -28.07 15.07 -27.45
N GLY A 329 -28.02 14.45 -28.64
CA GLY A 329 -27.86 12.99 -28.76
C GLY A 329 -26.53 12.48 -28.21
N VAL A 330 -25.44 13.23 -28.39
CA VAL A 330 -24.13 12.89 -27.79
C VAL A 330 -24.17 12.93 -26.27
N VAL A 331 -24.79 13.95 -25.69
CA VAL A 331 -24.91 14.10 -24.23
C VAL A 331 -25.83 13.02 -23.66
N ALA A 332 -26.97 12.74 -24.30
CA ALA A 332 -27.88 11.68 -23.90
C ALA A 332 -27.21 10.30 -23.93
N ASN A 333 -26.44 9.98 -24.98
CA ASN A 333 -25.68 8.72 -25.05
C ASN A 333 -24.62 8.62 -23.94
N LYS A 334 -23.96 9.73 -23.61
CA LYS A 334 -23.01 9.78 -22.49
C LYS A 334 -23.72 9.57 -21.14
N ALA A 335 -24.86 10.24 -20.92
CA ALA A 335 -25.68 10.09 -19.72
C ALA A 335 -26.20 8.66 -19.56
N ALA A 336 -26.70 8.03 -20.64
CA ALA A 336 -27.02 6.61 -20.74
C ALA A 336 -25.84 5.72 -20.29
N GLY A 337 -24.65 6.01 -20.80
CA GLY A 337 -23.41 5.34 -20.41
C GLY A 337 -23.02 5.47 -18.93
N MET A 338 -23.63 6.37 -18.16
CA MET A 338 -23.32 6.64 -16.75
C MET A 338 -24.49 6.33 -15.80
N ASP A 339 -25.61 5.84 -16.32
CA ASP A 339 -26.90 5.73 -15.62
C ASP A 339 -27.44 7.08 -15.09
N ASN A 340 -27.01 8.21 -15.66
CA ASN A 340 -27.43 9.54 -15.22
C ASN A 340 -28.78 9.95 -15.82
N GLY A 341 -29.55 10.73 -15.06
CA GLY A 341 -30.61 11.57 -15.60
C GLY A 341 -31.85 10.80 -16.06
N ILE A 342 -32.78 11.53 -16.68
CA ILE A 342 -34.01 10.96 -17.24
C ILE A 342 -33.73 9.87 -18.28
N ALA A 343 -32.61 9.97 -19.01
CA ALA A 343 -32.16 8.96 -19.98
C ALA A 343 -32.05 7.55 -19.37
N ASN A 344 -31.95 7.43 -18.03
CA ASN A 344 -31.89 6.17 -17.32
C ASN A 344 -32.90 6.09 -16.17
N ALA A 345 -34.08 6.71 -16.30
CA ALA A 345 -35.10 6.70 -15.27
C ALA A 345 -35.48 5.27 -14.80
N SER A 346 -35.48 4.29 -15.72
CA SER A 346 -35.71 2.87 -15.41
C SER A 346 -34.66 2.24 -14.49
N ASN A 347 -33.45 2.81 -14.45
CA ASN A 347 -32.35 2.40 -13.58
C ASN A 347 -32.15 3.38 -12.41
N GLY A 348 -33.16 4.20 -12.11
CA GLY A 348 -33.15 5.16 -11.01
C GLY A 348 -32.44 6.48 -11.32
N GLY A 349 -32.15 6.77 -12.59
CA GLY A 349 -31.66 8.07 -13.04
C GLY A 349 -32.66 9.19 -12.76
N GLN A 350 -32.18 10.35 -12.33
CA GLN A 350 -33.00 11.48 -11.89
C GLN A 350 -32.45 12.81 -12.39
N ILE A 351 -33.33 13.82 -12.47
CA ILE A 351 -32.92 15.20 -12.77
C ILE A 351 -31.86 15.65 -11.74
N GLY A 352 -30.80 16.28 -12.24
CA GLY A 352 -29.68 16.81 -11.45
C GLY A 352 -28.56 15.79 -11.19
N ASP A 353 -28.64 14.60 -11.80
CA ASP A 353 -27.60 13.58 -11.72
C ASP A 353 -26.25 14.04 -12.26
N GLY A 354 -26.24 14.95 -13.25
CA GLY A 354 -25.00 15.51 -13.79
C GLY A 354 -24.16 16.15 -12.69
N VAL A 355 -24.77 17.00 -11.85
CA VAL A 355 -24.09 17.65 -10.70
C VAL A 355 -23.89 16.65 -9.57
N ARG A 356 -24.92 15.87 -9.24
CA ARG A 356 -24.92 14.95 -8.09
C ARG A 356 -23.78 13.94 -8.20
N PHE A 357 -23.52 13.42 -9.39
CA PHE A 357 -22.51 12.40 -9.67
C PHE A 357 -21.37 12.90 -10.57
N LYS A 358 -21.00 14.17 -10.43
CA LYS A 358 -19.78 14.72 -11.06
C LYS A 358 -18.51 13.99 -10.61
N GLY A 359 -17.41 14.20 -11.33
CA GLY A 359 -16.11 13.60 -11.00
C GLY A 359 -15.66 13.96 -9.58
N ARG A 360 -15.38 12.95 -8.75
CA ARG A 360 -14.81 13.10 -7.40
C ARG A 360 -13.74 12.05 -7.10
N GLY A 361 -12.91 12.34 -6.12
CA GLY A 361 -11.80 11.49 -5.70
C GLY A 361 -10.57 11.67 -6.59
N PHE A 362 -9.57 10.82 -6.39
CA PHE A 362 -8.25 10.99 -7.00
C PHE A 362 -8.09 10.34 -8.38
N LEU A 363 -9.02 9.44 -8.74
CA LEU A 363 -9.20 8.92 -10.10
C LEU A 363 -10.52 9.39 -10.75
N GLN A 364 -11.14 10.45 -10.22
CA GLN A 364 -12.32 11.12 -10.80
C GLN A 364 -13.47 10.17 -11.19
N ILE A 365 -13.92 9.33 -10.25
CA ILE A 365 -15.10 8.48 -10.50
C ILE A 365 -16.33 9.35 -10.78
N THR A 366 -17.04 9.04 -11.85
CA THR A 366 -18.11 9.89 -12.40
C THR A 366 -19.33 9.04 -12.78
N GLY A 367 -20.52 9.59 -12.59
CA GLY A 367 -21.80 8.99 -12.99
C GLY A 367 -22.45 8.10 -11.93
N ARG A 368 -23.79 8.07 -11.91
CA ARG A 368 -24.62 7.29 -10.98
C ARG A 368 -24.18 5.84 -10.90
N ARG A 369 -23.85 5.22 -12.03
CA ARG A 369 -23.39 3.82 -12.10
C ARG A 369 -22.20 3.56 -11.18
N ASN A 370 -21.19 4.43 -11.23
CA ASN A 370 -19.97 4.26 -10.44
C ASN A 370 -20.20 4.52 -8.95
N TYR A 371 -20.96 5.57 -8.61
CA TYR A 371 -21.34 5.85 -7.22
C TYR A 371 -22.19 4.71 -6.63
N SER A 372 -23.13 4.17 -7.41
CA SER A 372 -23.98 3.04 -7.00
C SER A 372 -23.16 1.78 -6.80
N SER A 373 -22.25 1.49 -7.74
CA SER A 373 -21.35 0.35 -7.65
C SER A 373 -20.41 0.44 -6.45
N TYR A 374 -19.88 1.64 -6.15
CA TYR A 374 -19.06 1.86 -4.96
C TYR A 374 -19.87 1.72 -3.67
N GLY A 375 -21.08 2.28 -3.61
CA GLY A 375 -21.96 2.13 -2.45
C GLY A 375 -22.36 0.68 -2.17
N LYS A 376 -22.66 -0.10 -3.23
CA LYS A 376 -22.88 -1.55 -3.11
C LYS A 376 -21.63 -2.26 -2.60
N TYR A 377 -20.45 -1.92 -3.12
CA TYR A 377 -19.18 -2.49 -2.68
C TYR A 377 -18.92 -2.21 -1.19
N ARG A 378 -19.15 -0.98 -0.72
CA ARG A 378 -18.98 -0.58 0.68
C ARG A 378 -20.11 -1.04 1.60
N GLY A 379 -21.29 -1.34 1.07
CA GLY A 379 -22.50 -1.49 1.88
C GLY A 379 -22.94 -0.19 2.54
N ALA A 380 -22.77 0.95 1.85
CA ALA A 380 -23.06 2.29 2.34
C ALA A 380 -23.72 3.17 1.26
N ASN A 381 -24.41 4.24 1.68
CA ASN A 381 -25.09 5.14 0.76
C ASN A 381 -24.11 6.17 0.18
N PHE A 382 -23.99 6.21 -1.15
CA PHE A 382 -23.29 7.26 -1.89
C PHE A 382 -24.16 7.83 -3.03
N ILE A 383 -25.47 7.58 -2.98
CA ILE A 383 -26.44 7.98 -4.01
C ILE A 383 -27.27 9.16 -3.55
N SER A 384 -27.84 9.07 -2.34
CA SER A 384 -28.73 10.11 -1.83
C SER A 384 -27.92 11.29 -1.27
N PRO A 385 -28.30 12.55 -1.55
CA PRO A 385 -27.70 13.70 -0.86
C PRO A 385 -27.80 13.58 0.68
N PRO A 386 -26.80 14.05 1.44
CA PRO A 386 -25.56 14.70 1.00
C PRO A 386 -24.42 13.72 0.68
N TYR A 387 -24.65 12.40 0.74
CA TYR A 387 -23.60 11.38 0.78
C TYR A 387 -22.67 11.30 -0.45
N PRO A 388 -23.08 11.61 -1.70
CA PRO A 388 -22.14 11.70 -2.83
C PRO A 388 -20.95 12.64 -2.57
N ASN A 389 -21.13 13.69 -1.75
CA ASN A 389 -20.07 14.65 -1.43
C ASN A 389 -18.97 14.04 -0.55
N LEU A 390 -19.21 12.92 0.11
CA LEU A 390 -18.18 12.22 0.89
C LEU A 390 -16.99 11.79 0.02
N LEU A 391 -17.19 11.58 -1.28
CA LEU A 391 -16.11 11.24 -2.22
C LEU A 391 -15.16 12.41 -2.54
N ALA A 392 -15.46 13.62 -2.05
CA ALA A 392 -14.57 14.78 -2.10
C ALA A 392 -14.17 15.29 -0.70
N ASN A 393 -15.10 15.22 0.25
CA ASN A 393 -14.95 15.85 1.57
C ASN A 393 -14.40 14.90 2.64
N ASP A 394 -14.59 13.59 2.49
CA ASP A 394 -13.96 12.59 3.36
C ASP A 394 -12.79 11.93 2.63
N LEU A 395 -11.57 12.17 3.13
CA LEU A 395 -10.34 11.75 2.45
C LEU A 395 -10.23 10.22 2.34
N PHE A 396 -10.73 9.49 3.35
CA PHE A 396 -10.71 8.04 3.33
C PHE A 396 -11.60 7.51 2.20
N ASN A 397 -12.85 7.97 2.11
CA ASN A 397 -13.77 7.59 1.04
C ASN A 397 -13.28 8.03 -0.35
N ALA A 398 -12.69 9.22 -0.47
CA ALA A 398 -12.13 9.73 -1.74
C ALA A 398 -11.00 8.82 -2.29
N PHE A 399 -10.09 8.38 -1.41
CA PHE A 399 -9.04 7.43 -1.80
C PHE A 399 -9.61 6.03 -2.02
N ASP A 400 -10.40 5.52 -1.08
CA ASP A 400 -10.94 4.16 -1.14
C ASP A 400 -11.81 3.95 -2.40
N ALA A 401 -12.60 4.93 -2.82
CA ALA A 401 -13.31 4.88 -4.10
C ALA A 401 -12.38 4.79 -5.32
N SER A 402 -11.23 5.46 -5.27
CA SER A 402 -10.21 5.39 -6.32
C SER A 402 -9.55 4.00 -6.35
N GLY A 403 -9.22 3.44 -5.18
CA GLY A 403 -8.68 2.09 -5.06
C GLY A 403 -9.69 1.00 -5.43
N PHE A 404 -10.97 1.19 -5.10
CA PHE A 404 -12.07 0.35 -5.56
C PHE A 404 -12.13 0.30 -7.08
N PHE A 405 -12.14 1.46 -7.75
CA PHE A 405 -12.11 1.52 -9.21
C PHE A 405 -10.91 0.77 -9.78
N TRP A 406 -9.72 1.04 -9.24
CA TRP A 406 -8.48 0.37 -9.63
C TRP A 406 -8.57 -1.16 -9.51
N SER A 407 -9.15 -1.66 -8.42
CA SER A 407 -9.30 -3.10 -8.20
C SER A 407 -10.43 -3.72 -9.03
N ARG A 408 -11.53 -3.00 -9.28
CA ARG A 408 -12.66 -3.46 -10.10
C ARG A 408 -12.23 -3.64 -11.55
N GLU A 409 -11.53 -2.63 -12.09
CA GLU A 409 -11.02 -2.64 -13.47
C GLU A 409 -9.73 -3.48 -13.64
N CYS A 410 -9.30 -4.19 -12.59
CA CYS A 410 -8.12 -5.04 -12.59
C CYS A 410 -6.82 -4.32 -13.02
N VAL A 411 -6.69 -3.04 -12.70
CA VAL A 411 -5.58 -2.20 -13.18
C VAL A 411 -4.22 -2.70 -12.70
N ASN A 412 -4.14 -3.31 -11.51
CA ASN A 412 -2.93 -4.00 -11.03
C ASN A 412 -2.34 -4.96 -12.07
N LYS A 413 -3.16 -5.75 -12.77
CA LYS A 413 -2.66 -6.69 -13.79
C LYS A 413 -1.95 -5.99 -14.94
N LYS A 414 -2.41 -4.80 -15.31
CA LYS A 414 -1.82 -3.98 -16.37
C LYS A 414 -0.58 -3.26 -15.87
N ALA A 415 -0.67 -2.69 -14.67
CA ALA A 415 0.47 -2.07 -14.00
C ALA A 415 1.62 -3.08 -13.81
N ASP A 416 1.34 -4.35 -13.51
CA ASP A 416 2.35 -5.42 -13.37
C ASP A 416 3.03 -5.81 -14.68
N SER A 417 2.46 -5.47 -15.83
CA SER A 417 2.98 -5.91 -17.12
C SER A 417 4.29 -5.22 -17.50
N GLY A 418 4.59 -4.05 -16.91
CA GLY A 418 5.89 -3.41 -17.03
C GLY A 418 5.88 -1.92 -16.71
N SER A 419 7.06 -1.30 -16.80
CA SER A 419 7.31 0.14 -16.63
C SER A 419 7.45 0.89 -17.97
N ASP A 420 7.37 0.19 -19.11
CA ASP A 420 7.49 0.83 -20.42
C ASP A 420 6.25 1.66 -20.80
N ALA A 421 6.46 2.61 -21.73
CA ALA A 421 5.44 3.55 -22.21
C ALA A 421 4.15 2.87 -22.71
N ILE A 422 4.24 1.66 -23.26
CA ILE A 422 3.08 0.88 -23.70
C ILE A 422 2.16 0.52 -22.52
N TYR A 423 2.72 0.13 -21.38
CA TYR A 423 1.94 -0.25 -20.20
C TYR A 423 1.35 0.96 -19.50
N VAL A 424 2.08 2.08 -19.47
CA VAL A 424 1.54 3.37 -18.98
C VAL A 424 0.35 3.81 -19.83
N THR A 425 0.45 3.65 -21.16
CA THR A 425 -0.64 3.93 -22.10
C THR A 425 -1.85 3.03 -21.83
N GLN A 426 -1.65 1.73 -21.61
CA GLN A 426 -2.73 0.80 -21.31
C GLN A 426 -3.42 1.13 -19.97
N VAL A 427 -2.65 1.42 -18.93
CA VAL A 427 -3.19 1.83 -17.62
C VAL A 427 -4.01 3.11 -17.76
N GLY A 428 -3.45 4.13 -18.43
CA GLY A 428 -4.17 5.38 -18.68
C GLY A 428 -5.41 5.17 -19.54
N GLY A 429 -5.37 4.28 -20.54
CA GLY A 429 -6.52 3.92 -21.37
C GLY A 429 -7.68 3.36 -20.56
N VAL A 430 -7.40 2.50 -19.57
CA VAL A 430 -8.43 2.00 -18.64
C VAL A 430 -9.02 3.14 -17.82
N ILE A 431 -8.18 3.98 -17.22
CA ILE A 431 -8.61 5.06 -16.30
C ILE A 431 -9.40 6.15 -17.04
N ASN A 432 -8.87 6.63 -18.17
CA ASN A 432 -9.42 7.79 -18.87
C ASN A 432 -10.45 7.43 -19.94
N ARG A 433 -10.37 6.23 -20.54
CA ARG A 433 -11.20 5.83 -21.70
C ARG A 433 -11.98 4.53 -21.50
N GLY A 434 -11.88 3.92 -20.32
CA GLY A 434 -12.55 2.66 -19.97
C GLY A 434 -12.00 1.43 -20.69
N SER A 435 -10.83 1.51 -21.35
CA SER A 435 -10.26 0.37 -22.06
C SER A 435 -8.76 0.52 -22.28
N ALA A 436 -8.01 -0.54 -21.99
CA ALA A 436 -6.57 -0.61 -22.23
C ALA A 436 -6.18 -0.49 -23.72
N ASN A 437 -7.13 -0.72 -24.64
CA ASN A 437 -6.89 -0.64 -26.08
C ASN A 437 -7.02 0.79 -26.62
N LYS A 438 -7.46 1.75 -25.79
CA LYS A 438 -7.62 3.15 -26.18
C LYS A 438 -6.46 3.96 -25.64
N VAL A 439 -5.92 4.85 -26.48
CA VAL A 439 -4.93 5.83 -26.04
C VAL A 439 -5.63 6.87 -25.16
N PRO A 440 -5.16 7.12 -23.92
CA PRO A 440 -5.73 8.14 -23.06
C PRO A 440 -5.47 9.53 -23.63
N HIS A 441 -6.34 10.47 -23.27
CA HIS A 441 -6.02 11.87 -23.47
C HIS A 441 -4.75 12.22 -22.68
N HIS A 442 -3.92 13.12 -23.24
CA HIS A 442 -2.64 13.54 -22.65
C HIS A 442 -1.66 12.39 -22.37
N ASN A 443 -1.63 11.36 -23.23
CA ASN A 443 -0.81 10.16 -23.02
C ASN A 443 0.68 10.47 -22.80
N ARG A 444 1.24 11.43 -23.55
CA ARG A 444 2.65 11.84 -23.41
C ARG A 444 2.95 12.39 -22.02
N GLU A 445 2.05 13.21 -21.47
CA GLU A 445 2.20 13.77 -20.12
C GLU A 445 2.15 12.66 -19.06
N ARG A 446 1.20 11.73 -19.18
CA ARG A 446 1.10 10.57 -18.27
C ARG A 446 2.36 9.71 -18.29
N GLN A 447 2.94 9.47 -19.48
CA GLN A 447 4.21 8.77 -19.64
C GLN A 447 5.38 9.52 -19.01
N ALA A 448 5.49 10.83 -19.23
CA ALA A 448 6.54 11.65 -18.66
C ALA A 448 6.48 11.65 -17.12
N ILE A 449 5.28 11.82 -16.55
CA ILE A 449 5.06 11.74 -15.11
C ILE A 449 5.46 10.37 -14.58
N PHE A 450 5.03 9.27 -15.24
CA PHE A 450 5.39 7.93 -14.80
C PHE A 450 6.90 7.72 -14.78
N THR A 451 7.61 8.07 -15.85
CA THR A 451 9.07 7.89 -15.93
C THR A 451 9.78 8.60 -14.78
N GLN A 452 9.39 9.84 -14.49
CA GLN A 452 9.95 10.60 -13.38
C GLN A 452 9.73 9.89 -12.03
N LEU A 453 8.50 9.45 -11.76
CA LEU A 453 8.15 8.79 -10.51
C LEU A 453 8.82 7.41 -10.37
N TRP A 454 8.87 6.66 -11.47
CA TRP A 454 9.47 5.34 -11.52
C TRP A 454 10.97 5.38 -11.24
N ASN A 455 11.68 6.38 -11.79
CA ASN A 455 13.10 6.56 -11.51
C ASN A 455 13.33 6.76 -10.00
N MET A 456 12.61 7.68 -9.36
CA MET A 456 12.74 7.91 -7.91
C MET A 456 12.36 6.69 -7.07
N LEU A 457 11.28 5.99 -7.44
CA LEU A 457 10.81 4.82 -6.69
C LEU A 457 11.71 3.61 -6.88
N ASN A 458 12.38 3.49 -8.03
CA ASN A 458 13.19 2.35 -8.40
C ASN A 458 14.69 2.57 -8.27
N GLU A 459 15.13 3.71 -7.73
CA GLU A 459 16.51 3.89 -7.31
C GLU A 459 16.90 2.75 -6.33
N GLU A 460 17.93 2.01 -6.71
CA GLU A 460 18.55 1.02 -5.84
C GLU A 460 19.34 1.78 -4.75
N ILE A 461 18.76 1.85 -3.55
CA ILE A 461 19.50 2.14 -2.31
C ILE A 461 19.89 0.82 -1.66
#